data_AF-A0A085BK94-F1
#
_entry.id   AF-A0A085BK94-F1
#
_cell.length_a   1.000
_cell.length_b   1.000
_cell.length_c   1.000
_cell.angle_alpha   90.00
_cell.angle_beta   90.00
_cell.angle_gamma   90.00
#
_symmetry.space_group_name_H-M   'P 1'
#
loop_
_entity.id
_entity.type
_entity.pdbx_description
1 polymer ?
#
loop_
_entity_poly.entity_id
_entity_poly.type
_entity_poly.pdbx_seq_one_letter_code
_entity_poly.pdbx_strand_id
1 'polypeptide(L)'
;MRQKNISITIKNFGKKNDLVLLFFTGVFLVLGLLSLFLNWRNVMAIILIFVLIFLNKKFRAKFSILIIIYVVSIILISQIPEIEFVEILATSILFSPLFFYESSLESIKDYQKEDSFEVFYLDSSRLKCLHTEDNDYKSYALNPKQFLKTFSVKDINSFVFQDKNLLILTSKFIIRPRELNIQNIEKIKSFVEENFPNKLNLESEHHRALKNESEMYISKLLLVLPLILAFIVIYFFGDNGRNHLVTYTSIAVTIFCYIFLIIKIKRK
;
A
#
# COMPACT_ATOMS: atom_id res chain seq x y z
N MET A 1 -2.46 36.41 -19.88
CA MET A 1 -1.67 35.34 -20.55
C MET A 1 -2.18 34.03 -19.99
N ARG A 2 -2.84 33.17 -20.79
CA ARG A 2 -3.34 31.87 -20.27
C ARG A 2 -2.17 31.06 -19.73
N GLN A 3 -2.22 30.75 -18.45
CA GLN A 3 -1.21 29.91 -17.81
C GLN A 3 -1.26 28.53 -18.47
N LYS A 4 -0.15 28.05 -19.05
CA LYS A 4 -0.14 26.81 -19.86
C LYS A 4 -0.18 25.53 -19.02
N ASN A 5 0.26 25.62 -17.78
CA ASN A 5 0.27 24.53 -16.82
C ASN A 5 0.23 25.08 -15.38
N ILE A 6 -0.08 24.19 -14.45
CA ILE A 6 0.08 24.41 -13.02
C ILE A 6 0.87 23.25 -12.43
N SER A 7 1.83 23.56 -11.58
CA SER A 7 2.62 22.58 -10.82
C SER A 7 2.66 23.00 -9.36
N ILE A 8 2.52 22.04 -8.46
CA ILE A 8 2.64 22.21 -7.02
C ILE A 8 3.75 21.29 -6.54
N THR A 9 4.75 21.89 -5.93
CA THR A 9 5.89 21.20 -5.36
C THR A 9 5.89 21.36 -3.85
N ILE A 10 6.25 20.27 -3.15
CA ILE A 10 6.43 20.26 -1.70
C ILE A 10 7.89 20.01 -1.39
N LYS A 11 8.48 20.90 -0.58
CA LYS A 11 9.84 20.73 -0.07
C LYS A 11 9.87 19.64 0.98
N ASN A 12 10.94 18.83 0.98
CA ASN A 12 11.15 17.80 2.00
C ASN A 12 10.05 16.73 2.06
N PHE A 13 9.38 16.47 0.94
CA PHE A 13 8.33 15.46 0.86
C PHE A 13 8.87 14.05 1.06
N GLY A 14 8.29 13.29 2.00
CA GLY A 14 8.72 11.93 2.35
C GLY A 14 9.88 11.85 3.37
N LYS A 15 10.56 12.96 3.70
CA LYS A 15 11.71 12.94 4.63
C LYS A 15 11.39 12.43 6.03
N LYS A 16 10.16 12.66 6.50
CA LYS A 16 9.70 12.12 7.80
C LYS A 16 9.68 10.59 7.77
N ASN A 17 9.26 10.01 6.66
CA ASN A 17 9.17 8.57 6.44
C ASN A 17 10.58 7.96 6.39
N ASP A 18 11.49 8.60 5.66
CA ASP A 18 12.91 8.20 5.62
C ASP A 18 13.55 8.25 7.01
N LEU A 19 13.28 9.30 7.79
CA LEU A 19 13.80 9.41 9.17
C LEU A 19 13.26 8.30 10.07
N VAL A 20 11.96 7.99 9.98
CA VAL A 20 11.35 6.90 10.75
C VAL A 20 11.95 5.54 10.35
N LEU A 21 12.16 5.30 9.06
CA LEU A 21 12.82 4.09 8.57
C LEU A 21 14.23 3.97 9.16
N LEU A 22 15.03 5.04 9.10
CA LEU A 22 16.39 5.06 9.63
C LEU A 22 16.42 4.88 11.15
N PHE A 23 15.48 5.49 11.87
CA PHE A 23 15.33 5.32 13.30
C PHE A 23 15.04 3.85 13.65
N PHE A 24 14.06 3.22 13.01
CA PHE A 24 13.74 1.81 13.26
C PHE A 24 14.90 0.89 12.87
N THR A 25 15.56 1.12 11.73
CA THR A 25 16.76 0.38 11.35
C THR A 25 17.85 0.51 12.42
N GLY A 26 18.11 1.72 12.91
CA GLY A 26 19.07 1.96 13.99
C GLY A 26 18.71 1.23 15.28
N VAL A 27 17.46 1.33 15.74
CA VAL A 27 16.97 0.64 16.95
C VAL A 27 17.11 -0.88 16.81
N PHE A 28 16.71 -1.44 15.68
CA PHE A 28 16.81 -2.89 15.43
C PHE A 28 18.26 -3.37 15.46
N LEU A 29 19.18 -2.64 14.83
CA LEU A 29 20.60 -2.98 14.84
C LEU A 29 21.23 -2.85 16.24
N VAL A 30 20.88 -1.82 17.00
CA VAL A 30 21.35 -1.66 18.40
C VAL A 30 20.85 -2.79 19.27
N LEU A 31 19.55 -3.13 19.17
CA LEU A 31 18.98 -4.27 19.89
C LEU A 31 19.61 -5.60 19.46
N GLY A 32 19.89 -5.77 18.16
CA GLY A 32 20.59 -6.93 17.63
C GLY A 32 22.02 -7.05 18.20
N LEU A 33 22.75 -5.93 18.31
CA LEU A 33 24.07 -5.93 18.93
C LEU A 33 23.99 -6.28 20.43
N LEU A 34 23.00 -5.75 21.15
CA LEU A 34 22.75 -6.11 22.55
C LEU A 34 22.42 -7.59 22.72
N SER A 35 21.70 -8.22 21.78
CA SER A 35 21.40 -9.65 21.84
C SER A 35 22.65 -10.54 21.73
N LEU A 36 23.70 -10.08 21.04
CA LEU A 36 24.99 -10.77 20.99
C LEU A 36 25.74 -10.70 22.33
N PHE A 37 25.62 -9.59 23.05
CA PHE A 37 26.21 -9.48 24.40
C PHE A 37 25.52 -10.40 25.40
N LEU A 38 24.21 -10.61 25.25
CA LEU A 38 23.44 -11.52 26.08
C LEU A 38 23.76 -12.99 25.77
N ASN A 39 23.87 -13.34 24.47
CA ASN A 39 24.28 -14.67 24.04
C ASN A 39 25.13 -14.59 22.76
N TRP A 40 26.44 -14.82 22.89
CA TRP A 40 27.39 -14.74 21.78
C TRP A 40 27.13 -15.77 20.67
N ARG A 41 26.41 -16.86 20.96
CA ARG A 41 26.08 -17.90 19.97
C ARG A 41 25.11 -17.40 18.90
N ASN A 42 24.40 -16.32 19.18
CA ASN A 42 23.55 -15.64 18.22
C ASN A 42 24.32 -15.01 17.04
N VAL A 43 25.67 -14.99 17.09
CA VAL A 43 26.51 -14.66 15.92
C VAL A 43 26.18 -15.52 14.70
N MET A 44 25.70 -16.76 14.89
CA MET A 44 25.26 -17.62 13.78
C MET A 44 24.12 -16.99 12.97
N ALA A 45 23.23 -16.22 13.61
CA ALA A 45 22.16 -15.50 12.92
C ALA A 45 22.71 -14.40 12.00
N ILE A 46 23.77 -13.71 12.44
CA ILE A 46 24.43 -12.67 11.64
C ILE A 46 25.13 -13.30 10.43
N ILE A 47 25.87 -14.37 10.64
CA ILE A 47 26.54 -15.11 9.55
C ILE A 47 25.50 -15.51 8.50
N LEU A 48 24.36 -16.07 8.93
CA LEU A 48 23.26 -16.43 8.03
C LEU A 48 22.75 -15.23 7.22
N ILE A 49 22.51 -14.08 7.86
CA ILE A 49 22.08 -12.86 7.16
C ILE A 49 23.11 -12.43 6.11
N PHE A 50 24.42 -12.44 6.43
CA PHE A 50 25.46 -12.11 5.46
C PHE A 50 25.54 -13.10 4.30
N VAL A 51 25.38 -14.40 4.56
CA VAL A 51 25.31 -15.43 3.52
C VAL A 51 24.13 -15.15 2.59
N LEU A 52 22.95 -14.84 3.13
CA LEU A 52 21.76 -14.51 2.33
C LEU A 52 21.96 -13.24 1.50
N ILE A 53 22.59 -12.20 2.06
CA ILE A 53 22.95 -10.98 1.31
C ILE A 53 23.92 -11.31 0.18
N PHE A 54 24.94 -12.13 0.44
CA PHE A 54 25.90 -12.56 -0.57
C PHE A 54 25.22 -13.33 -1.69
N LEU A 55 24.35 -14.29 -1.36
CA LEU A 55 23.58 -15.06 -2.34
C LEU A 55 22.68 -14.15 -3.18
N ASN A 56 22.00 -13.20 -2.56
CA ASN A 56 21.18 -12.21 -3.25
C ASN A 56 22.03 -11.39 -4.24
N LYS A 57 23.17 -10.85 -3.81
CA LYS A 57 24.03 -10.01 -4.67
C LYS A 57 24.69 -10.79 -5.80
N LYS A 58 25.22 -11.98 -5.51
CA LYS A 58 26.01 -12.76 -6.47
C LYS A 58 25.13 -13.45 -7.51
N PHE A 59 23.99 -14.01 -7.09
CA PHE A 59 23.15 -14.85 -7.94
C PHE A 59 21.81 -14.21 -8.29
N ARG A 60 21.47 -13.05 -7.72
CA ARG A 60 20.14 -12.41 -7.87
C ARG A 60 19.01 -13.40 -7.59
N ALA A 61 19.21 -14.25 -6.58
CA ALA A 61 18.27 -15.27 -6.21
C ALA A 61 16.90 -14.63 -5.92
N LYS A 62 15.83 -15.27 -6.39
CA LYS A 62 14.47 -14.81 -6.08
C LYS A 62 14.30 -14.76 -4.55
N PHE A 63 13.64 -13.71 -4.06
CA PHE A 63 13.42 -13.52 -2.62
C PHE A 63 12.74 -14.74 -1.96
N SER A 64 11.82 -15.41 -2.67
CA SER A 64 11.18 -16.64 -2.20
C SER A 64 12.18 -17.78 -1.93
N ILE A 65 13.21 -17.92 -2.76
CA ILE A 65 14.26 -18.94 -2.59
C ILE A 65 15.13 -18.60 -1.37
N LEU A 66 15.44 -17.32 -1.17
CA LEU A 66 16.20 -16.87 0.00
C LEU A 66 15.45 -17.13 1.31
N ILE A 67 14.13 -16.94 1.33
CA ILE A 67 13.29 -17.32 2.49
C ILE A 67 13.37 -18.82 2.77
N ILE A 68 13.30 -19.67 1.74
CA ILE A 68 13.40 -21.12 1.92
C ILE A 68 14.77 -21.48 2.51
N ILE A 69 15.85 -20.94 1.96
CA ILE A 69 17.21 -21.15 2.46
C ILE A 69 17.31 -20.70 3.92
N TYR A 70 16.80 -19.51 4.25
CA TYR A 70 16.77 -18.98 5.61
C TYR A 70 16.06 -19.91 6.60
N VAL A 71 14.82 -20.34 6.30
CA VAL A 71 14.03 -21.21 7.17
C VAL A 71 14.74 -22.53 7.40
N VAL A 72 15.23 -23.17 6.34
CA VAL A 72 15.98 -24.44 6.45
C VAL A 72 17.24 -24.24 7.28
N SER A 73 17.97 -23.14 7.06
CA SER A 73 19.22 -22.87 7.78
C SER A 73 19.00 -22.66 9.27
N ILE A 74 17.97 -21.90 9.67
CA ILE A 74 17.65 -21.73 11.10
C ILE A 74 17.30 -23.06 11.76
N ILE A 75 16.50 -23.91 11.10
CA ILE A 75 16.13 -25.23 11.62
C ILE A 75 17.36 -26.11 11.83
N LEU A 76 18.31 -26.07 10.89
CA LEU A 76 19.56 -26.82 10.99
C LEU A 76 20.46 -26.28 12.11
N ILE A 77 20.60 -24.94 12.22
CA ILE A 77 21.42 -24.32 13.27
C ILE A 77 20.83 -24.61 14.66
N SER A 78 19.49 -24.65 14.79
CA SER A 78 18.85 -24.98 16.08
C SER A 78 19.01 -26.44 16.50
N GLN A 79 19.55 -27.34 15.65
CA GLN A 79 19.93 -28.69 16.08
C GLN A 79 21.25 -28.71 16.87
N ILE A 80 22.03 -27.62 16.83
CA ILE A 80 23.26 -27.51 17.61
C ILE A 80 22.88 -27.38 19.09
N PRO A 81 23.42 -28.23 19.97
CA PRO A 81 23.12 -28.15 21.40
C PRO A 81 23.36 -26.75 21.93
N GLU A 82 22.50 -26.32 22.86
CA GLU A 82 22.62 -25.04 23.57
C GLU A 82 22.40 -23.78 22.69
N ILE A 83 21.84 -23.96 21.50
CA ILE A 83 21.35 -22.88 20.63
C ILE A 83 19.82 -22.96 20.58
N GLU A 84 19.16 -21.92 21.08
CA GLU A 84 17.71 -21.86 21.04
C GLU A 84 17.20 -21.28 19.71
N PHE A 85 16.25 -21.99 19.10
CA PHE A 85 15.59 -21.55 17.86
C PHE A 85 15.01 -20.14 17.99
N VAL A 86 14.36 -19.85 19.12
CA VAL A 86 13.69 -18.56 19.37
C VAL A 86 14.71 -17.43 19.44
N GLU A 87 15.87 -17.64 20.08
CA GLU A 87 16.92 -16.63 20.20
C GLU A 87 17.57 -16.31 18.85
N ILE A 88 17.85 -17.34 18.04
CA ILE A 88 18.36 -17.15 16.67
C ILE A 88 17.33 -16.45 15.80
N LEU A 89 16.05 -16.83 15.90
CA LEU A 89 14.99 -16.21 15.13
C LEU A 89 14.81 -14.73 15.52
N ALA A 90 14.81 -14.42 16.82
CA ALA A 90 14.73 -13.06 17.30
C ALA A 90 15.94 -12.23 16.85
N THR A 91 17.16 -12.77 16.99
CA THR A 91 18.38 -12.06 16.57
C THR A 91 18.43 -11.85 15.06
N SER A 92 18.04 -12.83 14.26
CA SER A 92 17.96 -12.68 12.80
C SER A 92 16.92 -11.65 12.36
N ILE A 93 15.79 -11.54 13.05
CA ILE A 93 14.82 -10.45 12.81
C ILE A 93 15.44 -9.09 13.14
N LEU A 94 16.16 -8.96 14.25
CA LEU A 94 16.83 -7.70 14.62
C LEU A 94 17.91 -7.29 13.62
N PHE A 95 18.60 -8.24 12.99
CA PHE A 95 19.57 -7.98 11.93
C PHE A 95 18.98 -7.97 10.52
N SER A 96 17.70 -8.29 10.34
CA SER A 96 17.04 -8.28 9.03
C SER A 96 17.12 -6.94 8.27
N PRO A 97 17.18 -5.75 8.91
CA PRO A 97 17.40 -4.50 8.18
C PRO A 97 18.71 -4.45 7.38
N LEU A 98 19.75 -5.21 7.77
CA LEU A 98 20.99 -5.31 6.98
C LEU A 98 20.75 -5.88 5.59
N PHE A 99 19.74 -6.74 5.43
CA PHE A 99 19.36 -7.25 4.12
C PHE A 99 18.89 -6.13 3.18
N PHE A 100 18.33 -5.06 3.73
CA PHE A 100 17.81 -3.90 3.01
C PHE A 100 18.72 -2.66 3.13
N TYR A 101 20.03 -2.87 3.39
CA TYR A 101 20.97 -1.76 3.63
C TYR A 101 21.06 -0.76 2.47
N GLU A 102 20.88 -1.20 1.22
CA GLU A 102 20.88 -0.31 0.03
C GLU A 102 19.73 0.69 0.08
N SER A 103 18.54 0.23 0.47
CA SER A 103 17.37 1.11 0.64
C SER A 103 17.59 2.10 1.79
N SER A 104 18.24 1.67 2.88
CA SER A 104 18.59 2.58 3.98
C SER A 104 19.63 3.62 3.55
N LEU A 105 20.63 3.24 2.75
CA LEU A 105 21.62 4.16 2.20
C LEU A 105 21.00 5.16 1.22
N GLU A 106 20.05 4.71 0.40
CA GLU A 106 19.30 5.57 -0.51
C GLU A 106 18.44 6.57 0.27
N SER A 107 17.73 6.12 1.31
CA SER A 107 17.00 7.01 2.23
C SER A 107 17.89 8.04 2.93
N ILE A 108 19.13 7.71 3.31
CA ILE A 108 20.09 8.69 3.87
C ILE A 108 20.45 9.75 2.81
N LYS A 109 20.79 9.32 1.60
CA LYS A 109 21.13 10.23 0.50
C LYS A 109 19.96 11.15 0.16
N ASP A 110 18.75 10.62 0.13
CA ASP A 110 17.54 11.37 -0.19
C ASP A 110 17.10 12.29 0.95
N TYR A 111 17.34 11.91 2.20
CA TYR A 111 17.14 12.78 3.36
C TYR A 111 18.07 14.01 3.33
N GLN A 112 19.33 13.82 2.91
CA GLN A 112 20.34 14.88 2.82
C GLN A 112 20.10 15.86 1.65
N LYS A 113 19.45 15.41 0.56
CA LYS A 113 19.12 16.29 -0.56
C LYS A 113 18.00 17.25 -0.16
N GLU A 114 18.18 18.54 -0.41
CA GLU A 114 17.04 19.47 -0.47
C GLU A 114 16.27 19.22 -1.77
N ASP A 115 15.33 18.29 -1.70
CA ASP A 115 14.51 17.94 -2.85
C ASP A 115 13.10 18.54 -2.73
N SER A 116 12.64 19.10 -3.84
CA SER A 116 11.28 19.56 -4.03
C SER A 116 10.55 18.55 -4.90
N PHE A 117 9.53 17.91 -4.35
CA PHE A 117 8.79 16.88 -5.06
C PHE A 117 7.52 17.46 -5.65
N GLU A 118 7.28 17.22 -6.94
CA GLU A 118 6.04 17.60 -7.63
C GLU A 118 4.90 16.65 -7.19
N VAL A 119 4.01 17.14 -6.33
CA VAL A 119 2.85 16.36 -5.84
C VAL A 119 1.65 16.47 -6.76
N PHE A 120 1.59 17.54 -7.56
CA PHE A 120 0.52 17.79 -8.49
C PHE A 120 1.02 18.57 -9.71
N TYR A 121 0.58 18.16 -10.89
CA TYR A 121 0.83 18.84 -12.15
C TYR A 121 -0.39 18.70 -13.06
N LEU A 122 -0.79 19.78 -13.73
CA LEU A 122 -1.85 19.76 -14.72
C LEU A 122 -1.48 20.66 -15.90
N ASP A 123 -1.58 20.11 -17.10
CA ASP A 123 -1.53 20.85 -18.37
C ASP A 123 -2.69 20.45 -19.29
N SER A 124 -2.65 20.87 -20.56
CA SER A 124 -3.68 20.53 -21.55
C SER A 124 -3.79 19.04 -21.91
N SER A 125 -2.77 18.25 -21.59
CA SER A 125 -2.61 16.85 -22.01
C SER A 125 -2.71 15.85 -20.87
N ARG A 126 -2.13 16.18 -19.72
CA ARG A 126 -1.91 15.24 -18.61
C ARG A 126 -2.13 15.90 -17.24
N LEU A 127 -2.61 15.07 -16.33
CA LEU A 127 -2.68 15.31 -14.90
C LEU A 127 -1.69 14.36 -14.23
N LYS A 128 -0.81 14.86 -13.37
CA LYS A 128 -0.05 14.04 -12.43
C LYS A 128 -0.48 14.40 -11.02
N CYS A 129 -0.78 13.40 -10.20
CA CYS A 129 -1.08 13.64 -8.80
C CYS A 129 -0.85 12.39 -7.96
N LEU A 130 -0.70 12.59 -6.65
CA LEU A 130 -0.67 11.50 -5.69
C LEU A 130 -2.07 10.88 -5.55
N HIS A 131 -2.20 9.61 -5.96
CA HIS A 131 -3.46 8.87 -5.94
C HIS A 131 -3.25 7.46 -5.37
N THR A 132 -4.18 7.05 -4.52
CA THR A 132 -4.20 5.74 -3.84
C THR A 132 -5.48 5.01 -4.19
N GLU A 133 -5.40 3.70 -4.43
CA GLU A 133 -6.58 2.85 -4.54
C GLU A 133 -7.06 2.41 -3.15
N ASP A 134 -8.26 1.81 -3.10
CA ASP A 134 -8.82 1.24 -1.87
C ASP A 134 -7.85 0.18 -1.32
N ASN A 135 -7.29 0.43 -0.13
CA ASN A 135 -6.31 -0.39 0.64
C ASN A 135 -4.83 0.07 0.60
N ASP A 136 -4.48 1.09 -0.18
CA ASP A 136 -3.09 1.55 -0.28
C ASP A 136 -2.61 2.40 0.91
N TYR A 137 -3.46 2.66 1.91
CA TYR A 137 -3.15 3.62 2.99
C TYR A 137 -1.85 3.29 3.74
N LYS A 138 -1.62 2.01 4.08
CA LYS A 138 -0.41 1.58 4.79
C LYS A 138 0.84 1.74 3.91
N SER A 139 0.74 1.33 2.66
CA SER A 139 1.82 1.44 1.68
C SER A 139 2.16 2.90 1.36
N TYR A 140 1.13 3.76 1.27
CA TYR A 140 1.26 5.20 1.08
C TYR A 140 1.99 5.87 2.25
N ALA A 141 1.68 5.47 3.47
CA ALA A 141 2.36 5.97 4.66
C ALA A 141 3.84 5.55 4.76
N LEU A 142 4.27 4.51 4.06
CA LEU A 142 5.68 4.08 4.05
C LEU A 142 6.47 4.76 2.93
N ASN A 143 5.91 4.79 1.72
CA ASN A 143 6.53 5.42 0.57
C ASN A 143 5.46 6.13 -0.27
N PRO A 144 5.19 7.42 -0.04
CA PRO A 144 4.14 8.14 -0.75
C PRO A 144 4.54 8.50 -2.19
N LYS A 145 5.83 8.62 -2.50
CA LYS A 145 6.34 9.03 -3.83
C LYS A 145 5.94 8.04 -4.93
N GLN A 146 5.87 6.73 -4.61
CA GLN A 146 5.46 5.69 -5.56
C GLN A 146 3.99 5.80 -6.03
N PHE A 147 3.19 6.61 -5.34
CA PHE A 147 1.78 6.83 -5.65
C PHE A 147 1.54 8.04 -6.56
N LEU A 148 2.60 8.63 -7.12
CA LEU A 148 2.45 9.62 -8.18
C LEU A 148 1.98 8.92 -9.46
N LYS A 149 0.72 9.14 -9.82
CA LYS A 149 0.09 8.57 -11.02
C LYS A 149 -0.10 9.65 -12.07
N THR A 150 -0.05 9.23 -13.33
CA THR A 150 -0.32 10.11 -14.49
C THR A 150 -1.62 9.69 -15.15
N PHE A 151 -2.48 10.66 -15.43
CA PHE A 151 -3.77 10.50 -16.08
C PHE A 151 -3.85 11.40 -17.31
N SER A 152 -4.58 10.95 -18.33
CA SER A 152 -4.88 11.77 -19.51
C SER A 152 -6.00 12.76 -19.19
N VAL A 153 -5.82 14.02 -19.56
CA VAL A 153 -6.84 15.07 -19.35
C VAL A 153 -8.08 14.85 -20.23
N LYS A 154 -7.93 14.06 -21.31
CA LYS A 154 -9.06 13.65 -22.16
C LYS A 154 -10.03 12.74 -21.40
N ASP A 155 -9.54 11.96 -20.44
CA ASP A 155 -10.34 11.02 -19.65
C ASP A 155 -11.02 11.68 -18.43
N ILE A 156 -10.70 12.95 -18.17
CA ILE A 156 -11.29 13.75 -17.10
C ILE A 156 -12.58 14.36 -17.60
N ASN A 157 -13.69 14.01 -16.95
CA ASN A 157 -15.01 14.53 -17.25
C ASN A 157 -15.24 15.86 -16.52
N SER A 158 -14.85 15.95 -15.24
CA SER A 158 -15.05 17.18 -14.47
C SER A 158 -14.05 17.37 -13.33
N PHE A 159 -13.80 18.62 -12.99
CA PHE A 159 -13.12 19.04 -11.77
C PHE A 159 -14.15 19.61 -10.81
N VAL A 160 -14.32 18.97 -9.65
CA VAL A 160 -15.27 19.37 -8.62
C VAL A 160 -14.50 19.89 -7.41
N PHE A 161 -14.80 21.11 -7.00
CA PHE A 161 -14.21 21.76 -5.83
C PHE A 161 -15.28 21.87 -4.74
N GLN A 162 -15.09 21.13 -3.64
CA GLN A 162 -15.98 21.14 -2.47
C GLN A 162 -15.17 21.55 -1.25
N ASP A 163 -15.45 22.74 -0.72
CA ASP A 163 -14.75 23.35 0.43
C ASP A 163 -13.22 23.31 0.30
N LYS A 164 -12.61 22.32 0.96
CA LYS A 164 -11.16 22.11 1.07
C LYS A 164 -10.67 20.90 0.28
N ASN A 165 -11.49 20.37 -0.62
CA ASN A 165 -11.20 19.15 -1.38
C ASN A 165 -11.34 19.38 -2.87
N LEU A 166 -10.45 18.73 -3.62
CA LEU A 166 -10.50 18.61 -5.07
C LEU A 166 -10.86 17.17 -5.41
N LEU A 167 -11.94 17.00 -6.18
CA LEU A 167 -12.34 15.73 -6.78
C LEU A 167 -12.20 15.86 -8.29
N ILE A 168 -11.49 14.91 -8.92
CA ILE A 168 -11.32 14.88 -10.36
C ILE A 168 -12.06 13.64 -10.87
N LEU A 169 -13.15 13.89 -11.59
CA LEU A 169 -14.08 12.86 -12.03
C LEU A 169 -13.64 12.31 -13.37
N THR A 170 -13.50 11.00 -13.45
CA THR A 170 -13.30 10.27 -14.71
C THR A 170 -14.52 9.42 -15.01
N SER A 171 -14.55 8.81 -16.20
CA SER A 171 -15.61 7.86 -16.57
C SER A 171 -15.68 6.62 -15.66
N LYS A 172 -14.59 6.25 -15.00
CA LYS A 172 -14.47 4.98 -14.24
C LYS A 172 -14.41 5.17 -12.73
N PHE A 173 -13.71 6.19 -12.25
CA PHE A 173 -13.45 6.39 -10.82
C PHE A 173 -13.22 7.87 -10.48
N ILE A 174 -13.22 8.17 -9.19
CA ILE A 174 -12.96 9.50 -8.66
C ILE A 174 -11.50 9.58 -8.22
N ILE A 175 -10.74 10.47 -8.86
CA ILE A 175 -9.37 10.79 -8.44
C ILE A 175 -9.47 11.81 -7.30
N ARG A 176 -8.83 11.49 -6.18
CA ARG A 176 -8.71 12.34 -5.00
C ARG A 176 -7.23 12.69 -4.79
N PRO A 177 -6.73 13.81 -5.33
CA PRO A 177 -5.34 14.22 -5.16
C PRO A 177 -4.99 14.41 -3.68
N ARG A 178 -3.89 13.82 -3.22
CA ARG A 178 -3.40 13.94 -1.83
C ARG A 178 -2.37 15.06 -1.68
N GLU A 179 -2.10 15.45 -0.43
CA GLU A 179 -1.05 16.41 -0.03
C GLU A 179 -1.28 17.85 -0.53
N LEU A 180 -2.51 18.17 -0.92
CA LEU A 180 -2.91 19.52 -1.30
C LEU A 180 -3.45 20.27 -0.07
N ASN A 181 -2.89 21.44 0.22
CA ASN A 181 -3.46 22.37 1.19
C ASN A 181 -4.50 23.29 0.52
N ILE A 182 -5.19 24.10 1.31
CA ILE A 182 -6.26 24.99 0.83
C ILE A 182 -5.74 25.98 -0.24
N GLN A 183 -4.58 26.60 -0.01
CA GLN A 183 -3.97 27.53 -0.96
C GLN A 183 -3.62 26.88 -2.30
N ASN A 184 -3.18 25.61 -2.27
CA ASN A 184 -2.90 24.83 -3.47
C ASN A 184 -4.19 24.57 -4.25
N ILE A 185 -5.28 24.24 -3.55
CA ILE A 185 -6.58 24.00 -4.16
C ILE A 185 -7.13 25.28 -4.79
N GLU A 186 -7.00 26.43 -4.13
CA GLU A 186 -7.39 27.73 -4.69
C GLU A 186 -6.62 28.05 -5.98
N LYS A 187 -5.31 27.83 -6.00
CA LYS A 187 -4.50 28.00 -7.22
C LYS A 187 -4.93 27.08 -8.36
N ILE A 188 -5.20 25.81 -8.05
CA ILE A 188 -5.72 24.86 -9.05
C ILE A 188 -7.09 25.30 -9.56
N LYS A 189 -7.96 25.78 -8.66
CA LYS A 189 -9.29 26.27 -9.03
C LYS A 189 -9.21 27.41 -10.03
N SER A 190 -8.42 28.45 -9.75
CA SER A 190 -8.21 29.57 -10.68
C SER A 190 -7.65 29.12 -12.03
N PHE A 191 -6.71 28.17 -12.03
CA PHE A 191 -6.16 27.62 -13.26
C PHE A 191 -7.19 26.84 -14.09
N VAL A 192 -8.02 26.02 -13.44
CA VAL A 192 -9.08 25.23 -14.09
C VAL A 192 -10.20 26.14 -14.63
N GLU A 193 -10.55 27.19 -13.90
CA GLU A 193 -11.52 28.21 -14.33
C GLU A 193 -11.07 28.89 -15.63
N GLU A 194 -9.78 29.22 -15.76
CA GLU A 194 -9.24 29.89 -16.95
C GLU A 194 -9.08 28.94 -18.16
N ASN A 195 -8.66 27.69 -17.92
CA ASN A 195 -8.23 26.78 -19.00
C ASN A 195 -9.24 25.67 -19.34
N PHE A 196 -10.09 25.26 -18.38
CA PHE A 196 -11.08 24.20 -18.54
C PHE A 196 -12.47 24.58 -18.00
N PRO A 197 -13.03 25.76 -18.34
CA PRO A 197 -14.29 26.23 -17.79
C PRO A 197 -15.45 25.24 -18.04
N ASN A 198 -15.44 24.58 -19.19
CA ASN A 198 -16.48 23.63 -19.61
C ASN A 198 -16.47 22.32 -18.78
N LYS A 199 -15.44 22.07 -17.98
CA LYS A 199 -15.31 20.87 -17.13
C LYS A 199 -15.49 21.18 -15.64
N LEU A 200 -15.73 22.43 -15.27
CA LEU A 200 -15.79 22.85 -13.88
C LEU A 200 -17.15 22.51 -13.24
N ASN A 201 -17.14 21.87 -12.07
CA ASN A 201 -18.28 21.63 -11.21
C ASN A 201 -19.53 21.08 -11.95
N LEU A 202 -19.35 20.09 -12.82
CA LEU A 202 -20.46 19.45 -13.51
C LEU A 202 -21.18 18.51 -12.55
N GLU A 203 -22.29 18.98 -11.99
CA GLU A 203 -23.10 18.25 -11.00
C GLU A 203 -23.62 16.90 -11.52
N SER A 204 -23.99 16.84 -12.81
CA SER A 204 -24.41 15.60 -13.47
C SER A 204 -23.31 14.52 -13.46
N GLU A 205 -22.07 14.92 -13.75
CA GLU A 205 -20.91 14.02 -13.71
C GLU A 205 -20.56 13.64 -12.27
N HIS A 206 -20.74 14.56 -11.31
CA HIS A 206 -20.54 14.28 -9.88
C HIS A 206 -21.47 13.20 -9.36
N HIS A 207 -22.77 13.33 -9.59
CA HIS A 207 -23.74 12.31 -9.20
C HIS A 207 -23.49 10.97 -9.90
N ARG A 208 -23.11 11.00 -11.18
CA ARG A 208 -22.79 9.79 -11.94
C ARG A 208 -21.58 9.06 -11.35
N ALA A 209 -20.51 9.78 -11.05
CA ALA A 209 -19.30 9.20 -10.49
C ALA A 209 -19.54 8.64 -9.07
N LEU A 210 -20.28 9.36 -8.22
CA LEU A 210 -20.66 8.88 -6.88
C LEU A 210 -21.54 7.63 -6.95
N LYS A 211 -22.48 7.58 -7.88
CA LYS A 211 -23.33 6.40 -8.10
C LYS A 211 -22.48 5.20 -8.52
N ASN A 212 -21.56 5.37 -9.48
CA ASN A 212 -20.66 4.30 -9.93
C ASN A 212 -19.78 3.78 -8.78
N GLU A 213 -19.21 4.67 -7.98
CA GLU A 213 -18.39 4.31 -6.83
C GLU A 213 -19.22 3.57 -5.75
N SER A 214 -20.44 4.05 -5.48
CA SER A 214 -21.37 3.40 -4.55
C SER A 214 -21.78 2.00 -5.02
N GLU A 215 -22.08 1.83 -6.32
CA GLU A 215 -22.38 0.52 -6.91
C GLU A 215 -21.19 -0.44 -6.80
N MET A 216 -19.96 0.05 -6.96
CA MET A 216 -18.74 -0.74 -6.74
C MET A 216 -18.64 -1.20 -5.28
N TYR A 217 -18.82 -0.30 -4.30
CA TYR A 217 -18.76 -0.66 -2.88
C TYR A 217 -19.87 -1.62 -2.47
N ILE A 218 -21.10 -1.41 -2.96
CA ILE A 218 -22.22 -2.34 -2.74
C ILE A 218 -21.88 -3.71 -3.34
N SER A 219 -21.29 -3.76 -4.52
CA SER A 219 -20.88 -5.01 -5.16
C SER A 219 -19.80 -5.74 -4.34
N LYS A 220 -18.79 -5.01 -3.83
CA LYS A 220 -17.77 -5.57 -2.90
C LYS A 220 -18.43 -6.09 -1.62
N LEU A 221 -19.36 -5.34 -1.04
CA LEU A 221 -20.08 -5.74 0.17
C LEU A 221 -20.94 -6.99 -0.05
N LEU A 222 -21.69 -7.05 -1.16
CA LEU A 222 -22.51 -8.21 -1.54
C LEU A 222 -21.68 -9.46 -1.80
N LEU A 223 -20.41 -9.31 -2.20
CA LEU A 223 -19.50 -10.44 -2.30
C LEU A 223 -19.04 -10.91 -0.92
N VAL A 224 -18.86 -10.05 0.07
CA VAL A 224 -18.33 -10.46 1.39
C VAL A 224 -19.44 -10.89 2.36
N LEU A 225 -20.63 -10.30 2.25
CA LEU A 225 -21.75 -10.54 3.17
C LEU A 225 -22.17 -12.02 3.29
N PRO A 226 -22.27 -12.81 2.20
CA PRO A 226 -22.61 -14.23 2.29
C PRO A 226 -21.60 -15.04 3.13
N LEU A 227 -20.30 -14.72 3.05
CA LEU A 227 -19.29 -15.37 3.88
C LEU A 227 -19.51 -15.06 5.36
N ILE A 228 -19.72 -13.77 5.69
CA ILE A 228 -19.96 -13.35 7.09
C ILE A 228 -21.20 -14.05 7.64
N LEU A 229 -22.30 -14.06 6.89
CA LEU A 229 -23.53 -14.72 7.30
C LEU A 229 -23.35 -16.23 7.49
N ALA A 230 -22.61 -16.89 6.57
CA ALA A 230 -22.31 -18.31 6.71
C ALA A 230 -21.47 -18.59 7.97
N PHE A 231 -20.45 -17.78 8.25
CA PHE A 231 -19.66 -17.91 9.49
C PHE A 231 -20.53 -17.77 10.75
N ILE A 232 -21.44 -16.79 10.78
CA ILE A 232 -22.37 -16.59 11.90
C ILE A 232 -23.29 -17.81 12.05
N VAL A 233 -23.85 -18.31 10.94
CA VAL A 233 -24.75 -19.48 10.97
C VAL A 233 -24.02 -20.73 11.44
N ILE A 234 -22.81 -20.99 10.93
CA ILE A 234 -21.99 -22.13 11.35
C ILE A 234 -21.60 -22.02 12.82
N TYR A 235 -21.27 -20.82 13.30
CA TYR A 235 -20.89 -20.60 14.69
C TYR A 235 -22.05 -20.86 15.65
N PHE A 236 -23.22 -20.23 15.44
CA PHE A 236 -24.35 -20.32 16.36
C PHE A 236 -25.21 -21.58 16.17
N PHE A 237 -25.47 -21.98 14.93
CA PHE A 237 -26.38 -23.09 14.60
C PHE A 237 -25.63 -24.35 14.18
N GLY A 238 -24.39 -24.22 13.72
CA GLY A 238 -23.52 -25.33 13.35
C GLY A 238 -22.71 -25.93 14.51
N ASP A 239 -22.93 -25.47 15.76
CA ASP A 239 -22.11 -25.80 16.94
C ASP A 239 -20.60 -25.66 16.61
N ASN A 240 -20.23 -24.48 16.11
CA ASN A 240 -18.88 -24.17 15.66
C ASN A 240 -18.27 -25.19 14.67
N GLY A 241 -19.10 -25.76 13.79
CA GLY A 241 -18.70 -26.71 12.75
C GLY A 241 -18.89 -28.19 13.10
N ARG A 242 -19.33 -28.54 14.31
CA ARG A 242 -19.60 -29.93 14.73
C ARG A 242 -20.86 -30.50 14.08
N ASN A 243 -21.87 -29.67 13.83
CA ASN A 243 -23.03 -30.08 13.07
C ASN A 243 -22.71 -30.04 11.56
N HIS A 244 -22.29 -31.19 11.03
CA HIS A 244 -21.87 -31.34 9.65
C HIS A 244 -22.97 -30.99 8.65
N LEU A 245 -24.24 -31.30 8.95
CA LEU A 245 -25.36 -30.97 8.07
C LEU A 245 -25.47 -29.45 7.90
N VAL A 246 -25.59 -28.71 9.00
CA VAL A 246 -25.72 -27.24 8.98
C VAL A 246 -24.48 -26.59 8.35
N THR A 247 -23.30 -27.13 8.63
CA THR A 247 -22.03 -26.61 8.12
C THR A 247 -21.92 -26.79 6.60
N TYR A 248 -22.13 -28.00 6.10
CA TYR A 248 -22.05 -28.27 4.65
C TYR A 248 -23.17 -27.59 3.88
N THR A 249 -24.39 -27.53 4.42
CA THR A 249 -25.49 -26.79 3.80
C THR A 249 -25.18 -25.29 3.72
N SER A 250 -24.62 -24.68 4.79
CA SER A 250 -24.23 -23.25 4.78
C SER A 250 -23.14 -22.95 3.76
N ILE A 251 -22.13 -23.82 3.65
CA ILE A 251 -21.07 -23.71 2.64
C ILE A 251 -21.66 -23.84 1.23
N ALA A 252 -22.50 -24.85 0.99
CA ALA A 252 -23.13 -25.07 -0.31
C ALA A 252 -23.99 -23.87 -0.74
N VAL A 253 -24.84 -23.36 0.16
CA VAL A 253 -25.65 -22.15 -0.09
C VAL A 253 -24.76 -20.96 -0.44
N THR A 254 -23.65 -20.77 0.28
CA THR A 254 -22.69 -19.68 0.00
C THR A 254 -22.08 -19.82 -1.40
N ILE A 255 -21.66 -21.03 -1.78
CA ILE A 255 -21.12 -21.31 -3.12
C ILE A 255 -22.17 -21.03 -4.21
N PHE A 256 -23.40 -21.50 -4.03
CA PHE A 256 -24.49 -21.22 -4.98
C PHE A 256 -24.79 -19.72 -5.09
N CYS A 257 -24.81 -18.99 -3.97
CA CYS A 257 -24.92 -17.53 -3.97
C CYS A 257 -23.79 -16.86 -4.76
N TYR A 258 -22.54 -17.29 -4.59
CA TYR A 258 -21.41 -16.76 -5.37
C TYR A 258 -21.53 -17.04 -6.86
N ILE A 259 -21.88 -18.27 -7.25
CA ILE A 259 -22.08 -18.63 -8.65
C ILE A 259 -23.16 -17.72 -9.26
N PHE A 260 -24.28 -17.55 -8.57
CA PHE A 260 -25.36 -16.67 -8.99
C PHE A 260 -24.90 -15.20 -9.14
N LEU A 261 -24.20 -14.66 -8.13
CA LEU A 261 -23.69 -13.29 -8.16
C LEU A 261 -22.70 -13.08 -9.31
N ILE A 262 -21.76 -13.99 -9.54
CA ILE A 262 -20.77 -13.90 -10.62
C ILE A 262 -21.45 -13.93 -12.00
N ILE A 263 -22.43 -14.82 -12.20
CA ILE A 263 -23.20 -14.90 -13.46
C ILE A 263 -23.95 -13.59 -13.71
N LYS A 264 -24.57 -13.02 -12.67
CA LYS A 264 -25.34 -11.77 -12.79
C LYS A 264 -24.42 -10.57 -13.05
N ILE A 265 -23.26 -10.51 -12.42
CA ILE A 265 -22.27 -9.44 -12.60
C ILE A 265 -21.66 -9.49 -14.01
N LYS A 266 -21.34 -10.68 -14.55
CA LYS A 266 -20.78 -10.82 -15.91
C LYS A 266 -21.75 -10.48 -17.05
N ARG A 267 -23.06 -10.44 -16.79
CA ARG A 267 -24.09 -10.11 -17.79
C ARG A 267 -24.42 -8.60 -17.86
N LYS A 268 -23.87 -7.79 -16.95
CA LYS A 268 -23.96 -6.32 -16.97
C LYS A 268 -22.76 -5.74 -17.70
#